data_AF-A0AAW1K2T2-F1
#
_entry.id   AF-A0AAW1K2T2-F1
#
_cell.length_a   1.000
_cell.length_b   1.000
_cell.length_c   1.000
_cell.angle_alpha   90.00
_cell.angle_beta   90.00
_cell.angle_gamma   90.00
#
_symmetry.space_group_name_H-M   'P 1'
#
loop_
_entity.id
_entity.type
_entity.pdbx_description
1 polymer ?
#
loop_
_entity_poly.entity_id
_entity_poly.type
_entity_poly.pdbx_seq_one_letter_code
_entity_poly.pdbx_strand_id
1 'polypeptide(L)'
;MWELIATEINEIPNTKFSAANVENRWRVIERNYKKTVDNNNKSGRGRKNFEYMQEMDEIFERKKNIYPEILLSSDTPVNLPSTSAGNVVEIDIVQDENDKQSTAESGNPMETVVKQNNDTNKRRSKQYRRNILEDIRQDRLKHQTAILQLQTNVAEKKIKHQTAILQLQTNVAEKKIKLQGRLLEEKTRKNDLIKERNKILKEFIIHKLEIPDIFR
;
A
#
# COMPACT_ATOMS: atom_id res chain seq x y z
N MET A 1 31.66 -1.91 10.32
CA MET A 1 30.65 -0.83 10.13
C MET A 1 30.66 0.12 11.32
N TRP A 2 30.36 -0.31 12.54
CA TRP A 2 30.34 0.57 13.72
C TRP A 2 31.67 1.24 14.06
N GLU A 3 32.80 0.61 13.72
CA GLU A 3 34.13 1.20 13.85
C GLU A 3 34.29 2.46 12.98
N LEU A 4 33.79 2.43 11.74
CA LEU A 4 33.86 3.58 10.81
C LEU A 4 33.01 4.75 11.32
N ILE A 5 31.81 4.46 11.83
CA ILE A 5 30.93 5.49 12.40
C ILE A 5 31.57 6.06 13.67
N ALA A 6 32.22 5.23 14.49
CA ALA A 6 32.92 5.70 15.68
C ALA A 6 34.12 6.59 15.31
N THR A 7 34.87 6.27 14.26
CA THR A 7 35.95 7.13 13.78
C THR A 7 35.42 8.48 13.31
N GLU A 8 34.33 8.51 12.52
CA GLU A 8 33.72 9.76 12.04
C GLU A 8 33.19 10.62 13.20
N ILE A 9 32.51 10.04 14.20
CA ILE A 9 31.99 10.79 15.35
C ILE A 9 33.14 11.38 16.20
N ASN A 10 34.29 10.70 16.23
CA ASN A 10 35.47 11.16 16.98
C ASN A 10 36.27 12.25 16.26
N GLU A 11 35.91 12.62 15.02
CA GLU A 11 36.46 13.80 14.35
C GLU A 11 35.90 15.10 14.96
N ILE A 12 34.74 15.03 15.61
CA ILE A 12 34.17 16.16 16.35
C ILE A 12 35.07 16.45 17.56
N PRO A 13 35.47 17.70 17.80
CA PRO A 13 36.33 18.02 18.93
C PRO A 13 35.69 17.61 20.26
N ASN A 14 36.49 17.02 21.15
CA ASN A 14 36.12 16.58 22.51
C ASN A 14 35.18 15.35 22.62
N THR A 15 35.06 14.51 21.59
CA THR A 15 34.35 13.23 21.68
C THR A 15 35.31 12.03 21.61
N LYS A 16 35.04 10.99 22.40
CA LYS A 16 35.78 9.71 22.37
C LYS A 16 34.80 8.56 22.59
N PHE A 17 34.29 8.00 21.51
CA PHE A 17 33.39 6.86 21.52
C PHE A 17 34.04 5.62 20.90
N SER A 18 33.85 4.48 21.57
CA SER A 18 34.15 3.16 21.00
C SER A 18 33.00 2.69 20.11
N ALA A 19 33.29 1.83 19.14
CA ALA A 19 32.29 1.18 18.28
C ALA A 19 31.14 0.56 19.08
N ALA A 20 31.45 -0.07 20.22
CA ALA A 20 30.43 -0.66 21.10
C ALA A 20 29.50 0.40 21.73
N ASN A 21 30.01 1.59 22.03
CA ASN A 21 29.20 2.68 22.58
C ASN A 21 28.23 3.21 21.52
N VAL A 22 28.69 3.33 20.27
CA VAL A 22 27.88 3.76 19.13
C VAL A 22 26.78 2.74 18.84
N GLU A 23 27.11 1.46 18.78
CA GLU A 23 26.13 0.38 18.55
C GLU A 23 25.05 0.36 19.66
N ASN A 24 25.46 0.43 20.93
CA ASN A 24 24.52 0.44 22.05
C ASN A 24 23.64 1.69 22.03
N ARG A 25 24.21 2.86 21.70
CA ARG A 25 23.44 4.09 21.57
C ARG A 25 22.39 3.97 20.47
N TRP A 26 22.77 3.43 19.30
CA TRP A 26 21.85 3.18 18.20
C TRP A 26 20.68 2.28 18.62
N ARG A 27 20.95 1.17 19.30
CA ARG A 27 19.90 0.26 19.81
C ARG A 27 18.91 0.94 20.76
N VAL A 28 19.40 1.84 21.63
CA VAL A 28 18.54 2.60 22.54
C VAL A 28 17.65 3.57 21.76
N ILE A 29 18.21 4.30 20.80
CA ILE A 29 17.48 5.22 19.93
C ILE A 29 16.39 4.45 19.16
N GLU A 30 16.73 3.31 18.57
CA GLU A 30 15.79 2.43 17.85
C GLU A 30 14.62 1.96 18.73
N ARG A 31 14.92 1.46 19.94
CA ARG A 31 13.88 1.00 20.87
C ARG A 31 12.95 2.14 21.29
N ASN A 32 13.51 3.32 21.56
CA ASN A 32 12.74 4.49 21.97
C ASN A 32 11.85 5.02 20.85
N TYR A 33 12.35 5.03 19.62
CA TYR A 33 11.56 5.36 18.43
C TYR A 33 10.36 4.40 18.30
N LYS A 34 10.59 3.08 18.28
CA LYS A 34 9.52 2.07 18.18
C LYS A 34 8.46 2.20 19.28
N LYS A 35 8.90 2.42 20.52
CA LYS A 35 8.01 2.63 21.66
C LYS A 35 7.16 3.90 21.51
N THR A 36 7.73 4.95 20.94
CA THR A 36 7.04 6.22 20.71
C THR A 36 5.99 6.09 19.62
N VAL A 37 6.34 5.45 18.50
CA VAL A 37 5.40 5.13 17.41
C VAL A 37 4.25 4.27 17.91
N ASP A 38 4.53 3.20 18.66
CA ASP A 38 3.51 2.32 19.24
C ASP A 38 2.56 3.05 20.20
N ASN A 39 3.10 3.90 21.08
CA ASN A 39 2.30 4.73 21.98
C ASN A 39 1.38 5.71 21.22
N ASN A 40 1.92 6.35 20.17
CA ASN A 40 1.17 7.30 19.36
C ASN A 40 0.08 6.62 18.50
N ASN A 41 0.28 5.35 18.12
CA ASN A 41 -0.67 4.57 17.32
C ASN A 41 -1.79 3.90 18.15
N LYS A 42 -1.55 3.54 19.42
CA LYS A 42 -2.51 2.79 20.23
C LYS A 42 -3.65 3.61 20.84
N SER A 43 -3.33 4.60 21.66
CA SER A 43 -4.32 5.27 22.52
C SER A 43 -4.56 6.74 22.16
N GLY A 44 -3.61 7.39 21.48
CA GLY A 44 -3.67 8.82 21.15
C GLY A 44 -3.63 9.78 22.36
N ARG A 45 -3.83 9.27 23.59
CA ARG A 45 -3.80 10.05 24.83
C ARG A 45 -2.35 10.22 25.28
N GLY A 46 -1.87 11.46 25.29
CA GLY A 46 -0.48 11.79 25.64
C GLY A 46 0.51 11.46 24.53
N ARG A 47 0.38 12.13 23.37
CA ARG A 47 1.33 12.03 22.27
C ARG A 47 2.74 12.34 22.78
N LYS A 48 3.67 11.45 22.46
CA LYS A 48 5.08 11.61 22.81
C LYS A 48 5.83 12.09 21.58
N ASN A 49 6.64 13.12 21.77
CA ASN A 49 7.55 13.62 20.75
C ASN A 49 8.89 12.91 20.92
N PHE A 50 9.52 12.53 19.80
CA PHE A 50 10.85 11.97 19.75
C PHE A 50 11.72 12.90 18.91
N GLU A 51 12.91 13.23 19.41
CA GLU A 51 13.76 14.28 18.83
C GLU A 51 14.18 13.96 17.39
N TYR A 52 14.48 12.70 17.10
CA TYR A 52 14.96 12.23 15.80
C TYR A 52 13.86 11.49 15.02
N MET A 53 12.61 11.95 15.13
CA MET A 53 11.47 11.23 14.55
C MET A 53 11.59 11.18 13.02
N GLN A 54 11.89 12.31 12.40
CA GLN A 54 11.95 12.45 10.95
C GLN A 54 13.05 11.59 10.32
N GLU A 55 14.24 11.58 10.92
CA GLU A 55 15.39 10.82 10.46
C GLU A 55 15.17 9.31 10.64
N MET A 56 14.52 8.91 11.73
CA MET A 56 14.18 7.50 11.95
C MET A 56 13.05 7.05 11.03
N ASP A 57 12.04 7.89 10.79
CA ASP A 57 10.98 7.63 9.83
C ASP A 57 11.56 7.40 8.42
N GLU A 58 12.52 8.21 7.96
CA GLU A 58 13.17 7.98 6.66
C GLU A 58 13.82 6.60 6.52
N ILE A 59 14.42 6.10 7.61
CA ILE A 59 15.10 4.80 7.67
C ILE A 59 14.09 3.65 7.78
N PHE A 60 13.02 3.82 8.56
CA PHE A 60 12.09 2.74 8.94
C PHE A 60 10.74 2.74 8.21
N GLU A 61 10.29 3.84 7.61
CA GLU A 61 9.02 3.95 6.86
C GLU A 61 9.05 3.16 5.55
N ARG A 62 10.24 2.83 5.05
CA ARG A 62 10.39 1.97 3.87
C ARG A 62 9.95 0.55 4.24
N LYS A 63 8.72 0.20 3.83
CA LYS A 63 8.19 -1.17 3.98
C LYS A 63 9.18 -2.16 3.37
N LYS A 64 9.56 -3.18 4.14
CA LYS A 64 10.41 -4.30 3.70
C LYS A 64 9.85 -5.08 2.51
N ASN A 65 8.56 -4.85 2.19
CA ASN A 65 7.84 -5.41 1.05
C ASN A 65 7.80 -4.47 -0.18
N ILE A 66 8.63 -3.43 -0.24
CA ILE A 66 8.84 -2.68 -1.48
C ILE A 66 9.92 -3.43 -2.28
N TYR A 67 9.45 -4.33 -3.14
CA TYR A 67 10.24 -4.86 -4.22
C TYR A 67 10.43 -3.73 -5.25
N PRO A 68 11.67 -3.35 -5.60
CA PRO A 68 11.86 -2.42 -6.70
C PRO A 68 11.26 -3.04 -7.98
N GLU A 69 10.41 -2.30 -8.69
CA GLU A 69 9.73 -2.79 -9.91
C GLU A 69 10.70 -3.12 -11.05
N ILE A 70 11.98 -2.72 -10.95
CA ILE A 70 12.97 -2.95 -11.99
C ILE A 70 14.29 -3.38 -11.35
N LEU A 71 14.56 -4.68 -11.36
CA LEU A 71 15.91 -5.21 -11.25
C LEU A 71 16.52 -5.16 -12.65
N LEU A 72 17.35 -4.15 -12.93
CA LEU A 72 18.09 -3.98 -14.19
C LEU A 72 19.19 -5.05 -14.42
N SER A 73 19.17 -6.18 -13.70
CA SER A 73 20.28 -7.13 -13.68
C SER A 73 19.82 -8.57 -13.42
N SER A 74 18.92 -9.10 -14.24
CA SER A 74 18.86 -10.54 -14.57
C SER A 74 17.77 -10.79 -15.62
N ASP A 75 18.18 -11.17 -16.82
CA ASP A 75 17.32 -11.72 -17.88
C ASP A 75 16.82 -13.13 -17.53
N THR A 76 16.07 -13.26 -16.44
CA THR A 76 15.36 -14.51 -16.13
C THR A 76 13.97 -14.19 -15.57
N PRO A 77 12.88 -14.66 -16.21
CA PRO A 77 11.55 -14.51 -15.67
C PRO A 77 11.42 -15.34 -14.38
N VAL A 78 11.24 -14.67 -13.24
CA VAL A 78 10.90 -15.33 -11.99
C VAL A 78 9.44 -15.76 -12.09
N ASN A 79 9.22 -17.07 -12.15
CA ASN A 79 7.90 -17.68 -12.06
C ASN A 79 7.22 -17.23 -10.76
N LEU A 80 6.09 -16.54 -10.88
CA LEU A 80 5.18 -16.27 -9.77
C LEU A 80 4.56 -17.61 -9.32
N PRO A 81 4.53 -17.93 -8.01
CA PRO A 81 3.57 -18.89 -7.51
C PRO A 81 2.18 -18.23 -7.57
N SER A 82 1.36 -18.68 -8.52
CA SER A 82 -0.09 -18.55 -8.42
C SER A 82 -0.55 -19.25 -7.15
N THR A 83 -1.06 -18.50 -6.18
CA THR A 83 -1.92 -19.07 -5.14
C THR A 83 -3.26 -18.38 -5.17
N SER A 84 -4.17 -19.09 -5.82
CA SER A 84 -5.61 -18.97 -5.76
C SER A 84 -6.14 -19.08 -4.32
N ALA A 85 -7.24 -18.35 -4.10
CA ALA A 85 -8.35 -18.66 -3.20
C ALA A 85 -8.13 -18.52 -1.68
N GLY A 86 -8.86 -17.54 -1.13
CA GLY A 86 -9.65 -17.65 0.10
C GLY A 86 -8.94 -18.04 1.39
N ASN A 87 -8.78 -17.08 2.31
CA ASN A 87 -8.74 -17.41 3.73
C ASN A 87 -9.63 -16.46 4.53
N VAL A 88 -10.70 -17.05 5.03
CA VAL A 88 -11.57 -16.58 6.12
C VAL A 88 -10.69 -16.44 7.36
N VAL A 89 -10.73 -15.27 8.03
CA VAL A 89 -10.14 -15.12 9.36
C VAL A 89 -11.23 -15.45 10.37
N GLU A 90 -11.15 -16.66 10.90
CA GLU A 90 -11.82 -17.10 12.13
C GLU A 90 -11.11 -16.43 13.31
N ILE A 91 -11.86 -15.68 14.12
CA ILE A 91 -11.35 -15.00 15.31
C ILE A 91 -11.67 -15.90 16.50
N ASP A 92 -10.66 -16.60 17.02
CA ASP A 92 -10.73 -17.27 18.32
C ASP A 92 -10.67 -16.23 19.44
N ILE A 93 -11.76 -16.13 20.19
CA ILE A 93 -11.88 -15.34 21.42
C ILE A 93 -11.52 -16.27 22.58
N VAL A 94 -10.33 -16.08 23.17
CA VAL A 94 -10.01 -16.66 24.48
C VAL A 94 -10.46 -15.67 25.56
N GLN A 95 -11.52 -16.05 26.28
CA GLN A 95 -11.92 -15.45 27.55
C GLN A 95 -10.99 -15.97 28.66
N ASP A 96 -10.46 -15.06 29.46
CA ASP A 96 -9.74 -15.39 30.69
C ASP A 96 -10.58 -14.85 31.87
N GLU A 97 -11.27 -15.77 32.55
CA GLU A 97 -11.86 -15.55 33.87
C GLU A 97 -10.89 -16.07 34.93
N ASN A 98 -10.46 -15.22 35.88
CA ASN A 98 -10.76 -15.48 37.30
C ASN A 98 -10.26 -14.40 38.28
N ASP A 99 -10.98 -14.42 39.41
CA ASP A 99 -10.64 -14.06 40.78
C ASP A 99 -10.55 -12.57 41.21
N LYS A 100 -11.60 -12.16 41.96
CA LYS A 100 -11.44 -11.98 43.43
C LYS A 100 -12.77 -11.93 44.19
N GLN A 101 -13.01 -13.03 44.90
CA GLN A 101 -13.73 -13.26 46.16
C GLN A 101 -14.37 -12.07 46.92
N SER A 102 -15.66 -12.24 47.15
CA SER A 102 -16.51 -11.61 48.16
C SER A 102 -16.46 -12.36 49.50
N THR A 103 -16.36 -11.61 50.61
CA THR A 103 -16.74 -12.04 51.96
C THR A 103 -17.81 -11.10 52.52
N ALA A 104 -18.83 -11.70 53.12
CA ALA A 104 -19.97 -11.05 53.75
C ALA A 104 -19.85 -11.03 55.28
N GLU A 105 -20.74 -10.26 55.91
CA GLU A 105 -21.14 -10.14 57.35
C GLU A 105 -20.87 -8.73 57.90
N SER A 106 -21.66 -8.09 58.76
CA SER A 106 -23.05 -8.16 59.26
C SER A 106 -23.17 -6.99 60.26
N GLY A 107 -24.33 -6.34 60.40
CA GLY A 107 -24.63 -5.46 61.57
C GLY A 107 -25.30 -4.12 61.23
N ASN A 108 -26.58 -3.99 61.59
CA ASN A 108 -27.40 -2.76 61.65
C ASN A 108 -27.47 -2.30 63.13
N PRO A 109 -28.16 -1.20 63.54
CA PRO A 109 -28.74 -0.03 62.84
C PRO A 109 -28.41 1.33 63.53
N MET A 110 -28.91 2.48 63.04
CA MET A 110 -29.69 3.51 63.80
C MET A 110 -29.76 4.91 63.09
N GLU A 111 -31.00 5.38 62.93
CA GLU A 111 -31.53 6.76 62.94
C GLU A 111 -31.18 7.88 61.91
N THR A 112 -32.20 8.17 61.08
CA THR A 112 -32.86 9.47 60.81
C THR A 112 -32.04 10.75 60.62
N VAL A 113 -32.02 11.29 59.38
CA VAL A 113 -32.31 12.72 59.08
C VAL A 113 -32.88 12.88 57.66
N VAL A 114 -34.02 13.57 57.58
CA VAL A 114 -34.74 14.06 56.39
C VAL A 114 -33.89 14.97 55.51
N LYS A 115 -33.79 14.72 54.19
CA LYS A 115 -33.76 15.76 53.11
C LYS A 115 -34.35 15.23 51.80
N GLN A 116 -35.68 15.31 51.69
CA GLN A 116 -36.35 15.48 50.40
C GLN A 116 -35.86 16.81 49.79
N ASN A 117 -35.41 16.79 48.52
CA ASN A 117 -35.24 17.93 47.57
C ASN A 117 -34.10 17.73 46.53
N ASN A 118 -33.86 16.50 46.05
CA ASN A 118 -32.79 16.25 45.06
C ASN A 118 -33.26 15.80 43.66
N ASP A 119 -34.55 15.53 43.44
CA ASP A 119 -34.97 14.89 42.18
C ASP A 119 -35.02 15.80 40.96
N THR A 120 -35.30 17.10 41.13
CA THR A 120 -35.34 18.05 40.01
C THR A 120 -33.95 18.39 39.48
N ASN A 121 -32.95 18.49 40.37
CA ASN A 121 -31.56 18.74 40.01
C ASN A 121 -30.88 17.51 39.36
N LYS A 122 -31.23 16.30 39.83
CA LYS A 122 -30.76 15.03 39.22
C LYS A 122 -31.28 14.84 37.80
N ARG A 123 -32.52 15.27 37.51
CA ARG A 123 -33.14 15.21 36.17
C ARG A 123 -32.50 16.18 35.18
N ARG A 124 -32.23 17.44 35.56
CA ARG A 124 -31.51 18.41 34.72
C ARG A 124 -30.06 17.98 34.43
N SER A 125 -29.37 17.44 35.43
CA SER A 125 -28.03 16.86 35.27
C SER A 125 -28.02 15.66 34.31
N LYS A 126 -28.98 14.73 34.42
CA LYS A 126 -29.12 13.60 33.47
C LYS A 126 -29.46 14.05 32.05
N GLN A 127 -30.30 15.08 31.89
CA GLN A 127 -30.63 15.66 30.59
C GLN A 127 -29.40 16.30 29.92
N TYR A 128 -28.64 17.10 30.66
CA TYR A 128 -27.39 17.71 30.16
C TYR A 128 -26.35 16.64 29.79
N ARG A 129 -26.22 15.59 30.61
CA ARG A 129 -25.35 14.44 30.30
C ARG A 129 -25.81 13.67 29.05
N ARG A 130 -27.13 13.52 28.82
CA ARG A 130 -27.66 12.93 27.58
C ARG A 130 -27.31 13.78 26.36
N ASN A 131 -27.42 15.10 26.44
CA ASN A 131 -27.06 15.99 25.34
C ASN A 131 -25.57 15.88 24.99
N ILE A 132 -24.68 15.87 25.99
CA ILE A 132 -23.24 15.66 25.76
C ILE A 132 -22.95 14.30 25.13
N LEU A 133 -23.63 13.23 25.57
CA LEU A 133 -23.46 11.89 24.99
C LEU A 133 -23.94 11.83 23.55
N GLU A 134 -25.00 12.56 23.21
CA GLU A 134 -25.51 12.66 21.84
C GLU A 134 -24.55 13.47 20.96
N ASP A 135 -23.98 14.56 21.47
CA ASP A 135 -22.95 15.35 20.77
C ASP A 135 -21.71 14.50 20.48
N ILE A 136 -21.22 13.74 21.46
CA ILE A 136 -20.10 12.80 21.29
C ILE A 136 -20.43 11.73 20.24
N ARG A 137 -21.68 11.24 20.22
CA ARG A 137 -22.14 10.24 19.25
C ARG A 137 -22.18 10.81 17.83
N GLN A 138 -22.70 12.03 17.67
CA GLN A 138 -22.75 12.75 16.41
C GLN A 138 -21.34 13.03 15.88
N ASP A 139 -20.42 13.50 16.72
CA ASP A 139 -19.04 13.76 16.31
C ASP A 139 -18.30 12.48 15.91
N ARG A 140 -18.51 11.39 16.65
CA ARG A 140 -17.96 10.07 16.27
C ARG A 140 -18.50 9.60 14.92
N LEU A 141 -19.81 9.77 14.68
CA LEU A 141 -20.43 9.41 13.41
C LEU A 141 -19.87 10.26 12.27
N LYS A 142 -19.79 11.59 12.45
CA LYS A 142 -19.21 12.51 11.47
C LYS A 142 -17.77 12.13 11.13
N HIS A 143 -16.94 11.89 12.13
CA HIS A 143 -15.57 11.45 11.93
C HIS A 143 -15.50 10.13 11.15
N GLN A 144 -16.33 9.15 11.50
CA GLN A 144 -16.38 7.87 10.78
C GLN A 144 -16.84 8.05 9.33
N THR A 145 -17.86 8.88 9.08
CA THR A 145 -18.31 9.19 7.72
C THR A 145 -17.24 9.91 6.90
N ALA A 146 -16.51 10.86 7.49
CA ALA A 146 -15.42 11.57 6.82
C ALA A 146 -14.27 10.62 6.44
N ILE A 147 -13.92 9.67 7.32
CA ILE A 147 -12.92 8.63 7.01
C ILE A 147 -13.39 7.77 5.84
N LEU A 148 -14.64 7.29 5.86
CA LEU A 148 -15.18 6.47 4.79
C LEU A 148 -15.18 7.23 3.45
N GLN A 149 -15.58 8.51 3.45
CA GLN A 149 -15.51 9.37 2.27
C GLN A 149 -14.08 9.56 1.75
N LEU A 150 -13.10 9.72 2.64
CA LEU A 150 -11.70 9.81 2.23
C LEU A 150 -11.23 8.50 1.58
N GLN A 151 -11.61 7.35 2.15
CA GLN A 151 -11.28 6.05 1.59
C GLN A 151 -11.92 5.84 0.21
N THR A 152 -13.21 6.19 0.04
CA THR A 152 -13.90 6.10 -1.25
C THR A 152 -13.26 7.02 -2.27
N ASN A 153 -12.95 8.28 -1.92
CA ASN A 153 -12.31 9.24 -2.81
C ASN A 153 -10.92 8.76 -3.26
N VAL A 154 -10.13 8.19 -2.36
CA VAL A 154 -8.81 7.61 -2.70
C VAL A 154 -8.98 6.40 -3.63
N ALA A 155 -9.93 5.51 -3.34
CA ALA A 155 -10.21 4.36 -4.18
C ALA A 155 -10.67 4.79 -5.60
N GLU A 156 -11.58 5.77 -5.68
CA GLU A 156 -12.05 6.32 -6.96
C GLU A 156 -10.92 6.95 -7.77
N LYS A 157 -10.04 7.73 -7.14
CA LYS A 157 -8.88 8.31 -7.82
C LYS A 157 -7.96 7.23 -8.37
N LYS A 158 -7.70 6.17 -7.60
CA LYS A 158 -6.90 5.01 -8.06
C LYS A 158 -7.56 4.30 -9.23
N ILE A 159 -8.86 4.04 -9.16
CA ILE A 159 -9.62 3.40 -10.24
C ILE A 159 -9.57 4.26 -11.50
N LYS A 160 -9.86 5.56 -11.40
CA LYS A 160 -9.81 6.51 -12.53
C LYS A 160 -8.43 6.53 -13.19
N HIS A 161 -7.37 6.56 -12.39
CA HIS A 161 -6.01 6.53 -12.91
C HIS A 161 -5.70 5.21 -13.63
N GLN A 162 -6.06 4.07 -13.02
CA GLN A 162 -5.88 2.74 -13.60
C GLN A 162 -6.65 2.61 -14.93
N THR A 163 -7.90 3.07 -14.98
CA THR A 163 -8.71 3.04 -16.20
C THR A 163 -8.12 3.89 -17.31
N ALA A 164 -7.55 5.06 -16.98
CA ALA A 164 -6.90 5.92 -17.97
C ALA A 164 -5.64 5.26 -18.54
N ILE A 165 -4.83 4.60 -17.70
CA ILE A 165 -3.66 3.84 -18.15
C ILE A 165 -4.08 2.71 -19.08
N LEU A 166 -5.10 1.93 -18.71
CA LEU A 166 -5.59 0.83 -19.53
C LEU A 166 -6.10 1.33 -20.90
N GLN A 167 -6.84 2.45 -20.93
CA GLN A 167 -7.28 3.07 -22.18
C GLN A 167 -6.12 3.53 -23.07
N LEU A 168 -5.04 4.05 -22.49
CA LEU A 168 -3.84 4.40 -23.27
C LEU A 168 -3.17 3.15 -23.85
N GLN A 169 -3.07 2.08 -23.06
CA GLN A 169 -2.50 0.81 -23.51
C GLN A 169 -3.32 0.20 -24.65
N THR A 170 -4.66 0.20 -24.56
CA THR A 170 -5.52 -0.31 -25.63
C THR A 170 -5.35 0.50 -26.91
N ASN A 171 -5.34 1.84 -26.82
CA ASN A 171 -5.14 2.71 -27.97
C ASN A 171 -3.79 2.48 -28.67
N VAL A 172 -2.72 2.27 -27.89
CA VAL A 172 -1.39 1.96 -28.43
C VAL A 172 -1.40 0.59 -29.11
N ALA A 173 -2.00 -0.42 -28.47
CA ALA A 173 -2.11 -1.76 -29.04
C ALA A 173 -2.90 -1.76 -30.35
N GLU A 174 -4.03 -1.05 -30.42
CA GLU A 174 -4.84 -0.91 -31.62
C GLU A 174 -4.06 -0.25 -32.77
N LYS A 175 -3.33 0.84 -32.49
CA LYS A 175 -2.47 1.49 -33.49
C LYS A 175 -1.40 0.55 -34.01
N LYS A 176 -0.78 -0.26 -33.13
CA LYS A 176 0.24 -1.24 -33.49
C LYS A 176 -0.34 -2.33 -34.39
N ILE A 177 -1.50 -2.89 -34.04
CA ILE A 177 -2.20 -3.90 -34.84
C ILE A 177 -2.54 -3.34 -36.23
N LYS A 178 -3.08 -2.13 -36.29
CA LYS A 178 -3.43 -1.47 -37.56
C LYS A 178 -2.22 -1.26 -38.46
N LEU A 179 -1.09 -0.86 -37.89
CA LEU A 179 0.16 -0.67 -38.63
C LEU A 179 0.73 -2.01 -39.14
N GLN A 180 0.71 -3.04 -38.32
CA GLN A 180 1.12 -4.39 -38.72
C GLN A 180 0.23 -4.94 -39.85
N GLY A 181 -1.08 -4.72 -39.76
CA GLY A 181 -2.03 -5.10 -40.81
C GLY A 181 -1.71 -4.46 -42.16
N ARG A 182 -1.49 -3.14 -42.20
CA ARG A 182 -1.09 -2.44 -43.43
C ARG A 182 0.23 -2.95 -44.01
N LEU A 183 1.22 -3.20 -43.15
CA LEU A 183 2.54 -3.68 -43.57
C LEU A 183 2.43 -5.10 -44.17
N LEU A 184 1.56 -5.94 -43.59
CA LEU A 184 1.27 -7.26 -44.14
C LEU A 184 0.59 -7.16 -45.51
N GLU A 185 -0.39 -6.27 -45.65
CA GLU A 185 -1.10 -6.01 -46.92
C GLU A 185 -0.17 -5.50 -48.03
N GLU A 186 0.76 -4.60 -47.70
CA GLU A 186 1.79 -4.18 -48.66
C GLU A 186 2.71 -5.32 -49.08
N LYS A 187 3.09 -6.19 -48.14
CA LYS A 187 3.92 -7.36 -48.42
C LYS A 187 3.21 -8.36 -49.31
N THR A 188 1.93 -8.66 -49.05
CA THR A 188 1.14 -9.57 -49.89
C THR A 188 1.00 -8.98 -51.30
N ARG A 189 0.66 -7.69 -51.41
CA ARG A 189 0.56 -7.00 -52.71
C ARG A 189 1.87 -7.05 -53.51
N LYS A 190 3.02 -6.79 -52.86
CA LYS A 190 4.35 -6.90 -53.51
C LYS A 190 4.64 -8.32 -53.98
N ASN A 191 4.33 -9.32 -53.14
CA ASN A 191 4.52 -10.73 -53.51
C ASN A 191 3.65 -11.13 -54.70
N ASP A 192 2.41 -10.66 -54.78
CA ASP A 192 1.54 -10.97 -55.91
C ASP A 192 2.01 -10.30 -57.21
N LEU A 193 2.48 -9.06 -57.16
CA LEU A 193 3.13 -8.41 -58.31
C LEU A 193 4.39 -9.17 -58.77
N ILE A 194 5.19 -9.69 -57.83
CA ILE A 194 6.36 -10.52 -58.16
C ILE A 194 5.93 -11.83 -58.83
N LYS A 195 4.86 -12.48 -58.36
CA LYS A 195 4.31 -13.68 -59.00
C LYS A 195 3.82 -13.39 -60.41
N GLU A 196 3.09 -12.30 -60.62
CA GLU A 196 2.64 -11.89 -61.96
C GLU A 196 3.82 -11.59 -62.89
N ARG A 197 4.80 -10.82 -62.42
CA ARG A 197 6.05 -10.58 -63.17
C ARG A 197 6.74 -11.89 -63.54
N ASN A 198 6.89 -12.81 -62.58
CA ASN A 198 7.52 -14.11 -62.81
C ASN A 198 6.72 -14.98 -63.79
N LYS A 199 5.38 -14.88 -63.78
CA LYS A 199 4.52 -15.55 -64.76
C LYS A 199 4.78 -15.02 -66.17
N ILE A 200 4.77 -13.70 -66.36
CA ILE A 200 5.06 -13.05 -67.65
C ILE A 200 6.46 -13.42 -68.15
N LEU A 201 7.47 -13.42 -67.27
CA LEU A 201 8.83 -13.81 -67.65
C LEU A 201 8.91 -15.26 -68.12
N LYS A 202 8.18 -16.18 -67.47
CA LYS A 202 8.11 -17.58 -67.92
C LYS A 202 7.44 -17.69 -69.30
N GLU A 203 6.32 -17.01 -69.50
CA GLU A 203 5.63 -16.98 -70.79
C GLU A 203 6.52 -16.41 -71.90
N PHE A 204 7.26 -15.33 -71.61
CA PHE A 204 8.20 -14.73 -72.56
C PHE A 204 9.37 -15.66 -72.91
N ILE A 205 9.93 -16.37 -71.93
CA ILE A 205 11.03 -17.33 -72.15
C ILE A 205 10.54 -18.48 -73.04
N ILE A 206 9.35 -19.03 -72.77
CA ILE A 206 8.74 -20.09 -73.59
C ILE A 206 8.57 -19.61 -75.02
N HIS A 207 7.97 -18.43 -75.24
CA HIS A 207 7.76 -17.88 -76.58
C HIS A 207 9.09 -17.61 -77.30
N LYS A 208 10.17 -17.22 -76.62
CA LYS A 208 11.49 -17.03 -77.24
C LYS A 208 12.16 -18.33 -77.66
N LEU A 209 11.90 -19.43 -76.95
CA LEU A 209 12.45 -20.76 -77.24
C LEU A 209 11.64 -21.49 -78.34
N GLU A 210 10.40 -21.09 -78.59
CA GLU A 210 9.52 -21.66 -79.62
C GLU A 210 9.61 -20.96 -80.99
N ILE A 211 10.42 -19.91 -81.15
CA ILE A 211 10.71 -19.33 -82.47
C ILE A 211 11.61 -20.34 -83.21
N PRO A 212 11.14 -20.98 -84.30
CA PRO A 212 11.99 -21.85 -85.09
C PRO A 212 13.11 -21.01 -85.68
N ASP A 213 14.35 -21.51 -85.65
CA ASP A 213 15.50 -20.96 -86.38
C ASP A 213 15.15 -20.91 -87.88
N ILE A 214 14.50 -19.84 -88.34
CA ILE A 214 14.20 -19.59 -89.76
C ILE A 214 15.38 -18.89 -90.46
N PHE A 215 16.47 -18.60 -89.73
CA PHE A 215 17.71 -18.07 -90.29
C PHE A 215 18.93 -18.79 -89.70
N ARG A 216 19.14 -20.05 -90.12
CA ARG A 216 20.46 -20.69 -90.12
C ARG A 216 20.65 -21.49 -91.40
#